data_AF-G9ZJE3-F1
#
_entry.id   AF-G9ZJE3-F1
#
_cell.length_a   1.000
_cell.length_b   1.000
_cell.length_c   1.000
_cell.angle_alpha   90.00
_cell.angle_beta   90.00
_cell.angle_gamma   90.00
#
_symmetry.space_group_name_H-M   'P 1'
#
loop_
_entity.id
_entity.type
_entity.pdbx_description
1 polymer ?
#
loop_
_entity_poly.entity_id
_entity_poly.type
_entity_poly.pdbx_seq_one_letter_code
_entity_poly.pdbx_strand_id
1 'polypeptide(L)'
;MPTISQMYELINKLDPQSRTAIIALIDIKAEEQMEAVASKLDLVMNKIDALDQKIDAKINALDQKINALDQKIDSKIDSLEKICNAKFDSIEKRLSFLQWSMMVGFSAIALVVTVLKLTS
;
A
#
# COMPACT_ATOMS: atom_id res chain seq x y z
N MET A 1 2.73 -4.25 53.91
CA MET A 1 1.31 -4.64 53.81
C MET A 1 1.14 -5.97 54.51
N PRO A 2 0.11 -6.16 55.37
CA PRO A 2 -0.16 -7.47 55.95
C PRO A 2 -0.49 -8.48 54.84
N THR A 3 -0.11 -9.74 55.04
CA THR A 3 -0.45 -10.83 54.11
C THR A 3 -1.94 -11.17 54.19
N ILE A 4 -2.52 -11.75 53.13
CA ILE A 4 -3.93 -12.16 53.12
C ILE A 4 -4.25 -13.07 54.32
N SER A 5 -3.32 -13.97 54.67
CA SER A 5 -3.44 -14.84 55.85
C SER A 5 -3.49 -14.05 57.17
N GLN A 6 -2.64 -13.01 57.32
CA GLN A 6 -2.66 -12.14 58.51
C GLN A 6 -3.94 -11.30 58.59
N MET A 7 -4.48 -10.84 57.46
CA MET A 7 -5.77 -10.14 57.42
C MET A 7 -6.93 -11.07 57.79
N TYR A 8 -6.90 -12.31 57.31
CA TYR A 8 -7.92 -13.33 57.62
C TYR A 8 -7.96 -13.62 59.13
N GLU A 9 -6.79 -13.73 59.76
CA GLU A 9 -6.66 -13.98 61.18
C GLU A 9 -7.17 -12.80 62.03
N LEU A 10 -6.93 -11.55 61.59
CA LEU A 10 -7.45 -10.34 62.23
C LEU A 10 -8.97 -10.23 62.10
N ILE A 11 -9.52 -10.56 60.93
CA ILE A 11 -10.97 -10.62 60.69
C ILE A 11 -11.61 -11.64 61.63
N ASN A 12 -10.97 -12.80 61.83
CA ASN A 12 -11.49 -13.85 62.71
C ASN A 12 -11.41 -13.53 64.23
N LYS A 13 -10.79 -12.41 64.62
CA LYS A 13 -10.75 -11.91 66.00
C LYS A 13 -11.79 -10.81 66.27
N LEU A 14 -12.43 -10.24 65.24
CA LEU A 14 -13.50 -9.24 65.37
C LEU A 14 -14.83 -9.87 65.80
N ASP A 15 -15.81 -9.09 66.28
CA ASP A 15 -17.14 -9.64 66.57
C ASP A 15 -17.89 -9.99 65.25
N PRO A 16 -18.92 -10.86 65.30
CA PRO A 16 -19.64 -11.31 64.12
C PRO A 16 -20.31 -10.19 63.30
N GLN A 17 -20.80 -9.11 63.94
CA GLN A 17 -21.42 -7.99 63.23
C GLN A 17 -20.39 -7.21 62.43
N SER A 18 -19.23 -6.90 63.02
CA SER A 18 -18.15 -6.20 62.32
C SER A 18 -17.60 -7.00 61.14
N ARG A 19 -17.47 -8.32 61.26
CA ARG A 19 -17.05 -9.19 60.14
C ARG A 19 -18.04 -9.14 58.99
N THR A 20 -19.33 -9.25 59.30
CA THR A 20 -20.40 -9.23 58.29
C THR A 20 -20.43 -7.90 57.56
N ALA A 21 -20.29 -6.78 58.29
CA ALA A 21 -20.22 -5.45 57.70
C ALA A 21 -18.98 -5.28 56.80
N ILE A 22 -17.81 -5.76 57.22
CA ILE A 22 -16.57 -5.70 56.42
C ILE A 22 -16.71 -6.52 55.13
N ILE A 23 -17.24 -7.75 55.22
CA ILE A 23 -17.45 -8.60 54.03
C ILE A 23 -18.41 -7.93 53.05
N ALA A 24 -19.56 -7.42 53.53
CA ALA A 24 -20.52 -6.72 52.68
C ALA A 24 -19.91 -5.48 52.01
N LEU A 25 -19.07 -4.71 52.71
CA LEU A 25 -18.36 -3.58 52.13
C LEU A 25 -17.34 -4.00 51.06
N ILE A 26 -16.63 -5.11 51.28
CA ILE A 26 -15.69 -5.68 50.29
C ILE A 26 -16.45 -6.14 49.05
N ASP A 27 -17.58 -6.83 49.21
CA ASP A 27 -18.41 -7.31 48.11
C ASP A 27 -18.95 -6.15 47.28
N ILE A 28 -19.53 -5.12 47.94
CA ILE A 28 -19.98 -3.88 47.26
C ILE A 28 -18.82 -3.25 46.50
N LYS A 29 -17.64 -3.16 47.14
CA LYS A 29 -16.48 -2.52 46.51
C LYS A 29 -15.94 -3.33 45.33
N ALA A 30 -15.95 -4.65 45.44
CA ALA A 30 -15.54 -5.56 44.38
C ALA A 30 -16.48 -5.45 43.17
N GLU A 31 -17.79 -5.40 43.41
CA GLU A 31 -18.80 -5.22 42.36
C GLU A 31 -18.60 -3.88 41.63
N GLU A 32 -18.45 -2.76 42.36
CA GLU A 32 -18.16 -1.44 41.78
C GLU A 32 -16.91 -1.46 40.88
N GLN A 33 -15.83 -2.09 41.35
CA GLN A 33 -14.58 -2.17 40.58
C GLN A 33 -14.75 -3.06 39.35
N MET A 34 -15.51 -4.16 39.48
CA MET A 34 -15.76 -5.09 38.39
C MET A 34 -16.62 -4.46 37.30
N GLU A 35 -17.66 -3.71 37.66
CA GLU A 35 -18.49 -2.94 36.74
C GLU A 35 -17.66 -1.85 36.03
N ALA A 36 -16.79 -1.15 36.76
CA ALA A 36 -15.90 -0.14 36.18
C ALA A 36 -14.89 -0.76 35.19
N VAL A 37 -14.39 -1.97 35.48
CA VAL A 37 -13.51 -2.72 34.57
C VAL A 37 -14.28 -3.20 33.34
N ALA A 38 -15.48 -3.74 33.51
CA ALA A 38 -16.34 -4.18 32.40
C ALA A 38 -16.65 -3.01 31.46
N SER A 39 -17.04 -1.86 32.01
CA SER A 39 -17.30 -0.63 31.23
C SER A 39 -16.07 -0.16 30.45
N LYS A 40 -14.87 -0.23 31.06
CA LYS A 40 -13.62 0.10 30.36
C LYS A 40 -13.30 -0.90 29.26
N LEU A 41 -13.58 -2.19 29.47
CA LEU A 41 -13.38 -3.22 28.47
C LEU A 41 -14.29 -2.99 27.27
N ASP A 42 -15.58 -2.69 27.48
CA ASP A 42 -16.52 -2.36 26.41
C ASP A 42 -16.06 -1.14 25.60
N LEU A 43 -15.57 -0.10 26.28
CA LEU A 43 -15.01 1.07 25.60
C LEU A 43 -13.76 0.73 24.77
N VAL A 44 -12.93 -0.20 25.23
CA VAL A 44 -11.75 -0.66 24.49
C VAL A 44 -12.19 -1.49 23.27
N MET A 45 -13.14 -2.40 23.42
CA MET A 45 -13.68 -3.20 22.31
C MET A 45 -14.26 -2.29 21.22
N ASN A 46 -15.08 -1.31 21.59
CA ASN A 46 -15.63 -0.33 20.65
C ASN A 46 -14.54 0.48 19.92
N LYS A 47 -13.43 0.81 20.62
CA LYS A 47 -12.29 1.49 19.99
C LYS A 47 -11.53 0.58 19.03
N ILE A 48 -11.41 -0.71 19.35
CA ILE A 48 -10.80 -1.71 18.47
C ILE A 48 -11.63 -1.86 17.20
N ASP A 49 -12.95 -2.03 17.32
CA ASP A 49 -13.84 -2.14 16.16
C ASP A 49 -13.77 -0.89 15.26
N ALA A 50 -13.72 0.29 15.86
CA ALA A 50 -13.56 1.55 15.12
C ALA A 50 -12.18 1.68 14.45
N LEU A 51 -11.13 1.09 15.02
CA LEU A 51 -9.81 1.05 14.42
C LEU A 51 -9.75 0.06 13.26
N ASP A 52 -10.34 -1.13 13.42
CA ASP A 52 -10.43 -2.14 12.35
C ASP A 52 -11.15 -1.58 11.13
N GLN A 53 -12.32 -0.94 11.32
CA GLN A 53 -13.05 -0.30 10.23
C GLN A 53 -12.23 0.80 9.53
N LYS A 54 -11.46 1.58 10.29
CA LYS A 54 -10.57 2.61 9.71
C LYS A 54 -9.40 1.99 8.93
N ILE A 55 -8.87 0.86 9.40
CA ILE A 55 -7.80 0.14 8.71
C ILE A 55 -8.33 -0.44 7.40
N ASP A 56 -9.48 -1.11 7.41
CA ASP A 56 -10.12 -1.64 6.20
C ASP A 56 -10.40 -0.55 5.17
N ALA A 57 -10.97 0.59 5.61
CA ALA A 57 -11.20 1.73 4.74
C ALA A 57 -9.91 2.27 4.11
N LYS A 58 -8.80 2.32 4.88
CA LYS A 58 -7.49 2.74 4.37
C LYS A 58 -6.89 1.74 3.40
N ILE A 59 -7.01 0.44 3.67
CA ILE A 59 -6.55 -0.63 2.78
C ILE A 59 -7.28 -0.53 1.45
N ASN A 60 -8.61 -0.45 1.47
CA ASN A 60 -9.43 -0.31 0.25
C ASN A 60 -9.06 0.94 -0.55
N ALA A 61 -8.83 2.07 0.13
CA ALA A 61 -8.40 3.30 -0.54
C ALA A 61 -6.99 3.20 -1.15
N LEU A 62 -6.09 2.44 -0.53
CA LEU A 62 -4.76 2.18 -1.08
C LEU A 62 -4.83 1.25 -2.30
N ASP A 63 -5.64 0.19 -2.23
CA ASP A 63 -5.84 -0.74 -3.34
C ASP A 63 -6.38 -0.03 -4.58
N GLN A 64 -7.39 0.84 -4.42
CA GLN A 64 -7.90 1.68 -5.51
C GLN A 64 -6.83 2.60 -6.11
N LYS A 65 -5.96 3.19 -5.29
CA LYS A 65 -4.86 4.04 -5.76
C LYS A 65 -3.80 3.25 -6.53
N ILE A 66 -3.49 2.04 -6.07
CA ILE A 66 -2.55 1.14 -6.74
C ILE A 66 -3.11 0.74 -8.11
N ASN A 67 -4.36 0.30 -8.18
CA ASN A 67 -5.02 -0.06 -9.44
C ASN A 67 -5.06 1.12 -10.43
N ALA A 68 -5.34 2.34 -9.94
CA ALA A 68 -5.31 3.53 -10.77
C ALA A 68 -3.90 3.91 -11.27
N LEU A 69 -2.87 3.68 -10.46
CA LEU A 69 -1.47 3.88 -10.86
C LEU A 69 -1.05 2.86 -11.90
N ASP A 70 -1.44 1.60 -11.73
CA ASP A 70 -1.11 0.50 -12.65
C ASP A 70 -1.67 0.78 -14.05
N GLN A 71 -2.98 1.11 -14.14
CA GLN A 71 -3.62 1.51 -15.39
C GLN A 71 -2.95 2.73 -16.05
N LYS A 72 -2.49 3.70 -15.25
CA LYS A 72 -1.79 4.89 -15.75
C LYS A 72 -0.40 4.55 -16.27
N ILE A 73 0.28 3.58 -15.66
CA ILE A 73 1.58 3.09 -16.12
C ILE A 73 1.41 2.34 -17.43
N ASP A 74 0.45 1.40 -17.53
CA ASP A 74 0.16 0.67 -18.77
C ASP A 74 -0.15 1.63 -19.92
N SER A 75 -1.05 2.60 -19.69
CA SER A 75 -1.39 3.61 -20.70
C SER A 75 -0.16 4.44 -21.15
N LYS A 76 0.75 4.74 -20.23
CA LYS A 76 2.00 5.44 -20.56
C LYS A 76 2.95 4.56 -21.35
N ILE A 77 3.06 3.28 -21.02
CA ILE A 77 3.89 2.31 -21.74
C ILE A 77 3.38 2.16 -23.17
N ASP A 78 2.07 1.94 -23.36
CA ASP A 78 1.44 1.83 -24.68
C ASP A 78 1.68 3.08 -25.54
N SER A 79 1.58 4.26 -24.91
CA SER A 79 1.83 5.54 -25.59
C SER A 79 3.29 5.68 -26.01
N LEU A 80 4.22 5.31 -25.12
CA LEU A 80 5.65 5.31 -25.42
C LEU A 80 6.00 4.32 -26.53
N GLU A 81 5.42 3.13 -26.52
CA GLU A 81 5.62 2.13 -27.57
C GLU A 81 5.16 2.65 -28.93
N LYS A 82 3.96 3.24 -29.00
CA LYS A 82 3.44 3.87 -30.23
C LYS A 82 4.34 4.98 -30.75
N ILE A 83 4.81 5.87 -29.85
CA ILE A 83 5.72 6.96 -30.22
C ILE A 83 7.05 6.40 -30.72
N CYS A 84 7.58 5.36 -30.06
CA CYS A 84 8.83 4.73 -30.44
C CYS A 84 8.73 4.08 -31.83
N ASN A 85 7.70 3.27 -32.06
CA ASN A 85 7.45 2.62 -33.35
C ASN A 85 7.28 3.65 -34.47
N ALA A 86 6.49 4.72 -34.24
CA ALA A 86 6.32 5.77 -35.24
C ALA A 86 7.62 6.51 -35.58
N LYS A 87 8.49 6.74 -34.59
CA LYS A 87 9.82 7.31 -34.81
C LYS A 87 10.73 6.34 -35.56
N PHE A 88 10.68 5.06 -35.23
CA PHE A 88 11.46 4.02 -35.89
C PHE A 88 11.07 3.89 -37.37
N ASP A 89 9.78 3.81 -37.68
CA ASP A 89 9.25 3.79 -39.05
C ASP A 89 9.70 5.02 -39.85
N SER A 90 9.70 6.20 -39.21
CA SER A 90 10.16 7.44 -39.84
C SER A 90 11.65 7.41 -40.16
N ILE A 91 12.46 6.86 -39.25
CA ILE A 91 13.90 6.65 -39.46
C ILE A 91 14.13 5.63 -40.58
N GLU A 92 13.42 4.51 -40.58
CA GLU A 92 13.54 3.47 -41.60
C GLU A 92 13.21 4.01 -43.00
N LYS A 93 12.16 4.83 -43.13
CA LYS A 93 11.82 5.51 -44.39
C LYS A 93 12.93 6.46 -44.85
N ARG A 94 13.52 7.25 -43.94
CA ARG A 94 14.63 8.16 -44.26
C ARG A 94 15.88 7.40 -44.70
N LEU A 95 16.21 6.32 -44.01
CA LEU A 95 17.35 5.47 -44.35
C LEU A 95 17.15 4.78 -45.71
N SER A 96 15.96 4.24 -45.96
CA SER A 96 15.61 3.63 -47.25
C SER A 96 15.69 4.65 -48.39
N PHE A 97 15.19 5.87 -48.18
CA PHE A 97 15.31 6.95 -49.15
C PHE A 97 16.77 7.34 -49.43
N LEU A 98 17.59 7.44 -48.38
CA LEU A 98 19.01 7.75 -48.51
C LEU A 98 19.76 6.65 -49.25
N GLN A 99 19.48 5.38 -48.95
CA GLN A 99 20.07 4.23 -49.65
C GLN A 99 19.69 4.23 -51.14
N TRP A 100 18.42 4.49 -51.45
CA TRP A 100 17.96 4.58 -52.84
C TRP A 100 18.62 5.74 -53.60
N SER A 101 18.66 6.94 -53.01
CA SER A 101 19.28 8.10 -53.66
C SER A 101 20.78 7.89 -53.90
N MET A 102 21.46 7.24 -52.97
CA MET A 102 22.87 6.88 -53.10
C MET A 102 23.08 5.87 -54.23
N MET A 103 22.23 4.83 -54.34
CA MET A 103 22.29 3.86 -55.43
C MET A 103 22.07 4.50 -56.80
N VAL A 104 21.08 5.40 -56.91
CA VAL A 104 20.83 6.17 -58.15
C VAL A 104 22.04 7.06 -58.49
N GLY A 105 22.61 7.75 -57.50
CA GLY A 105 23.79 8.61 -57.69
C GLY A 105 25.02 7.84 -58.16
N PHE A 106 25.35 6.70 -57.53
CA PHE A 106 26.45 5.84 -57.96
C PHE A 106 26.23 5.29 -59.38
N SER A 107 25.00 4.87 -59.71
CA SER A 107 24.67 4.40 -61.05
C SER A 107 24.89 5.48 -62.11
N ALA A 108 24.48 6.72 -61.83
CA ALA A 108 24.68 7.84 -62.75
C ALA A 108 26.17 8.13 -62.99
N ILE A 109 26.99 8.15 -61.93
CA ILE A 109 28.44 8.37 -62.03
C ILE A 109 29.11 7.25 -62.85
N ALA A 110 28.75 6.00 -62.60
CA ALA A 110 29.29 4.85 -63.33
C ALA A 110 29.01 4.93 -64.84
N LEU A 111 27.80 5.35 -65.23
CA LEU A 111 27.43 5.57 -66.63
C LEU A 111 28.28 6.69 -67.26
N VAL A 112 28.44 7.83 -66.58
CA VAL A 112 29.26 8.95 -67.07
C VAL A 112 30.70 8.52 -67.29
N VAL A 113 31.31 7.81 -66.34
CA VAL A 113 32.68 7.30 -66.46
C VAL A 113 32.81 6.33 -67.64
N THR A 114 31.82 5.48 -67.86
CA THR A 114 31.82 4.52 -68.97
C THR A 114 31.77 5.23 -70.32
N VAL A 115 30.91 6.24 -70.47
CA VAL A 115 30.80 7.04 -71.71
C VAL A 115 32.11 7.78 -71.99
N LEU A 116 32.72 8.43 -70.99
CA LEU A 116 33.98 9.14 -71.15
C LEU A 116 35.13 8.24 -71.63
N LYS A 117 35.18 6.99 -71.12
CA LYS A 117 36.16 5.99 -71.56
C LYS A 117 35.90 5.48 -72.98
N LEU A 118 34.66 5.51 -73.46
CA LEU A 118 34.30 5.08 -74.82
C LEU A 118 34.59 6.17 -75.87
N THR A 119 34.58 7.44 -75.46
CA THR A 119 34.81 8.60 -76.34
C THR A 119 36.26 9.09 -76.36
N SER A 120 37.12 8.60 -75.47
CA SER A 120 38.57 8.90 -75.42
C SER A 120 39.37 7.80 -76.10
#